data_AF-A0AAX2EYW6-F1
#
_entry.id   AF-A0AAX2EYW6-F1
#
_cell.length_a   1.000
_cell.length_b   1.000
_cell.length_c   1.000
_cell.angle_alpha   90.00
_cell.angle_beta   90.00
_cell.angle_gamma   90.00
#
_symmetry.space_group_name_H-M   'P 1'
#
loop_
_entity.id
_entity.type
_entity.pdbx_description
1 polymer ?
#
loop_
_entity_poly.entity_id
_entity_poly.type
_entity_poly.pdbx_seq_one_letter_code
_entity_poly.pdbx_strand_id
1 'polypeptide(L)'
;MSTIIMDLCSYTRLGLTGYLTSRGVKKREINDVQTVDELESACATLQPSVVFINEDCFIHDPSSSQHIKQVINQHPRTLFIVFMAIANIHFDEYLLVRKNLLISSKSIKPESLDNILGDYLSKEKKSVGTINLPTLSLSRTESSMLKMWMSGQDTIQISDQMNIKAKTVSSHKGNIKRKIKTHNKQVIYHVVRLTDNVTTGIFVNMR
;
A
#
# COMPACT_ATOMS: atom_id res chain seq x y z
N MET A 1 19.42 -1.43 -12.11
CA MET A 1 18.18 -0.72 -11.73
C MET A 1 18.28 -0.46 -10.24
N SER A 2 18.06 0.79 -9.81
CA SER A 2 18.18 1.12 -8.38
C SER A 2 16.90 0.74 -7.63
N THR A 3 17.07 0.22 -6.42
CA THR A 3 16.00 -0.05 -5.46
C THR A 3 16.34 0.67 -4.17
N ILE A 4 15.32 1.20 -3.50
CA ILE A 4 15.46 1.83 -2.19
C ILE A 4 14.66 1.04 -1.16
N ILE A 5 15.20 0.88 0.04
CA ILE A 5 14.53 0.31 1.21
C ILE A 5 14.53 1.35 2.33
N MET A 6 13.35 1.77 2.76
CA MET A 6 13.13 2.62 3.93
C MET A 6 12.45 1.80 5.03
N ASP A 7 13.23 1.16 5.88
CA ASP A 7 12.72 0.40 7.03
C ASP A 7 13.74 0.44 8.18
N LEU A 8 13.29 0.78 9.38
CA LEU A 8 14.13 0.79 10.59
C LEU A 8 14.52 -0.64 11.04
N CYS A 9 13.74 -1.65 10.66
CA CYS A 9 13.99 -3.05 11.03
C CYS A 9 15.12 -3.69 10.21
N SER A 10 16.24 -3.99 10.86
CA SER A 10 17.40 -4.64 10.23
C SER A 10 17.07 -6.01 9.63
N TYR A 11 16.16 -6.79 10.25
CA TYR A 11 15.76 -8.09 9.72
C TYR A 11 14.96 -7.97 8.41
N THR A 12 14.06 -6.99 8.33
CA THR A 12 13.30 -6.73 7.10
C THR A 12 14.22 -6.26 5.99
N ARG A 13 15.15 -5.33 6.26
CA ARG A 13 16.16 -4.90 5.28
C ARG A 13 17.02 -6.07 4.79
N LEU A 14 17.48 -6.92 5.70
CA LEU A 14 18.25 -8.12 5.35
C LEU A 14 17.45 -9.09 4.48
N GLY A 15 16.20 -9.36 4.84
CA GLY A 15 15.29 -10.24 4.08
C GLY A 15 15.01 -9.73 2.68
N LEU A 16 14.68 -8.44 2.53
CA LEU A 16 14.46 -7.80 1.23
C LEU A 16 15.74 -7.79 0.39
N THR A 17 16.89 -7.49 0.99
CA THR A 17 18.19 -7.53 0.31
C THR A 17 18.49 -8.94 -0.20
N GLY A 18 18.28 -9.96 0.62
CA GLY A 18 18.43 -11.37 0.24
C GLY A 18 17.50 -11.76 -0.91
N TYR A 19 16.23 -11.38 -0.81
CA TYR A 19 15.24 -11.59 -1.87
C TYR A 19 15.68 -10.94 -3.19
N LEU A 20 15.98 -9.64 -3.19
CA LEU A 20 16.37 -8.87 -4.38
C LEU A 20 17.65 -9.43 -5.03
N THR A 21 18.65 -9.76 -4.22
CA THR A 21 19.91 -10.33 -4.72
C THR A 21 19.71 -11.72 -5.33
N SER A 22 18.84 -12.56 -4.76
CA SER A 22 18.46 -13.86 -5.33
C SER A 22 17.75 -13.74 -6.69
N ARG A 23 17.19 -12.57 -7.01
CA ARG A 23 16.55 -12.23 -8.30
C ARG A 23 17.47 -11.42 -9.23
N GLY A 24 18.75 -11.31 -8.90
CA GLY A 24 19.78 -10.74 -9.77
C GLY A 24 19.99 -9.23 -9.65
N VAL A 25 19.37 -8.55 -8.66
CA VAL A 25 19.68 -7.16 -8.32
C VAL A 25 21.05 -7.12 -7.67
N LYS A 26 21.97 -6.26 -8.16
CA LYS A 26 23.30 -6.15 -7.56
C LYS A 26 23.19 -5.44 -6.21
N LYS A 27 23.91 -5.93 -5.20
CA LYS A 27 23.90 -5.34 -3.85
C LYS A 27 24.19 -3.82 -3.84
N ARG A 28 25.08 -3.35 -4.72
CA ARG A 28 25.40 -1.91 -4.89
C ARG A 28 24.27 -1.06 -5.47
N GLU A 29 23.22 -1.68 -5.99
CA GLU A 29 22.02 -1.02 -6.52
C GLU A 29 20.87 -1.02 -5.51
N ILE A 30 21.07 -1.59 -4.31
CA ILE A 30 20.11 -1.60 -3.21
C ILE A 30 20.58 -0.56 -2.19
N ASN A 31 19.76 0.46 -1.95
CA ASN A 31 20.10 1.59 -1.10
C ASN A 31 19.16 1.61 0.10
N ASP A 32 19.72 1.77 1.30
CA ASP A 32 18.94 1.94 2.51
C ASP A 32 18.84 3.44 2.85
N VAL A 33 17.65 3.89 3.23
CA VAL A 33 17.39 5.23 3.76
C VAL A 33 16.56 5.11 5.05
N GLN A 34 16.63 6.11 5.92
CA GLN A 34 15.97 6.08 7.22
C GLN A 34 14.85 7.11 7.37
N THR A 35 14.89 8.18 6.58
CA THR A 35 13.94 9.31 6.67
C THR A 35 13.26 9.60 5.33
N VAL A 36 12.14 10.33 5.37
CA VAL A 36 11.43 10.75 4.16
C VAL A 36 12.27 11.74 3.33
N ASP A 37 13.06 12.61 3.99
CA ASP A 37 13.99 13.55 3.32
C ASP A 37 15.11 12.82 2.54
N GLU A 38 15.69 11.78 3.16
CA GLU A 38 16.68 10.94 2.50
C GLU A 38 16.05 10.19 1.32
N LEU A 39 14.82 9.69 1.49
CA LEU A 39 14.08 9.03 0.43
C LEU A 39 13.80 9.97 -0.75
N GLU A 40 13.39 11.21 -0.51
CA GLU A 40 13.17 12.22 -1.55
C GLU A 40 14.46 12.48 -2.33
N SER A 41 15.55 12.77 -1.61
CA SER A 41 16.87 13.03 -2.19
C SER A 41 17.39 11.86 -3.02
N ALA A 42 17.21 10.63 -2.51
CA ALA A 42 17.60 9.41 -3.19
C ALA A 42 16.70 9.11 -4.41
N CYS A 43 15.39 9.37 -4.34
CA CYS A 43 14.49 9.22 -5.49
C CYS A 43 14.85 10.20 -6.62
N ALA A 44 15.18 11.45 -6.29
CA ALA A 44 15.61 12.46 -7.26
C ALA A 44 16.93 12.08 -7.96
N THR A 45 17.88 11.54 -7.19
CA THR A 45 19.22 11.19 -7.69
C THR A 45 19.25 9.86 -8.44
N LEU A 46 18.61 8.82 -7.88
CA LEU A 46 18.76 7.44 -8.34
C LEU A 46 17.64 6.99 -9.28
N GLN A 47 16.51 7.70 -9.30
CA GLN A 47 15.30 7.35 -10.07
C GLN A 47 14.96 5.85 -9.98
N PRO A 48 14.71 5.33 -8.76
CA PRO A 48 14.56 3.90 -8.55
C PRO A 48 13.33 3.35 -9.27
N SER A 49 13.41 2.09 -9.71
CA SER A 49 12.26 1.38 -10.27
C SER A 49 11.28 0.97 -9.17
N VAL A 50 11.81 0.63 -7.99
CA VAL A 50 11.06 0.10 -6.85
C VAL A 50 11.56 0.72 -5.56
N VAL A 51 10.64 1.06 -4.67
CA VAL A 51 10.91 1.55 -3.32
C VAL A 51 10.07 0.74 -2.33
N PHE A 52 10.73 0.13 -1.34
CA PHE A 52 10.08 -0.51 -0.21
C PHE A 52 10.06 0.46 0.98
N ILE A 53 8.93 0.59 1.64
CA ILE A 53 8.74 1.50 2.76
C ILE A 53 8.04 0.77 3.89
N ASN A 54 8.55 0.87 5.11
CA ASN A 54 7.77 0.54 6.30
C ASN A 54 6.99 1.78 6.78
N GLU A 55 5.72 1.64 7.09
CA GLU A 55 4.91 2.76 7.57
C GLU A 55 5.43 3.40 8.86
N ASP A 56 6.10 2.63 9.73
CA ASP A 56 6.67 3.14 10.99
C ASP A 56 7.63 4.32 10.76
N CYS A 57 8.22 4.42 9.56
CA CYS A 57 9.13 5.51 9.20
C CYS A 57 8.44 6.88 9.05
N PHE A 58 7.11 6.94 8.94
CA PHE A 58 6.40 8.21 8.73
C PHE A 58 5.05 8.33 9.44
N ILE A 59 4.47 7.22 9.93
CA ILE A 59 3.08 7.19 10.43
C ILE A 59 2.87 8.01 11.71
N HIS A 60 3.93 8.23 12.48
CA HIS A 60 3.86 8.92 13.78
C HIS A 60 3.96 10.44 13.67
N ASP A 61 4.34 10.96 12.50
CA ASP A 61 4.52 12.38 12.25
C ASP A 61 3.65 12.85 11.07
N PRO A 62 2.68 13.76 11.29
CA PRO A 62 1.84 14.30 10.21
C PRO A 62 2.62 14.98 9.09
N SER A 63 3.74 15.68 9.38
CA SER A 63 4.57 16.28 8.34
C SER A 63 5.20 15.21 7.45
N SER A 64 5.77 14.17 8.05
CA SER A 64 6.35 13.03 7.33
C SER A 64 5.29 12.31 6.49
N SER A 65 4.07 12.15 7.01
CA SER A 65 2.94 11.58 6.26
C SER A 65 2.54 12.45 5.05
N GLN A 66 2.49 13.77 5.22
CA GLN A 66 2.23 14.67 4.09
C GLN A 66 3.37 14.63 3.06
N HIS A 67 4.61 14.57 3.53
CA HIS A 67 5.81 14.58 2.70
C HIS A 67 5.95 13.28 1.89
N ILE A 68 5.76 12.10 2.51
CA ILE A 68 5.83 10.82 1.79
C ILE A 68 4.79 10.75 0.68
N LYS A 69 3.60 11.31 0.90
CA LYS A 69 2.56 11.44 -0.12
C LYS A 69 3.01 12.32 -1.28
N GLN A 70 3.75 13.39 -1.03
CA GLN A 70 4.32 14.22 -2.10
C GLN A 70 5.36 13.44 -2.90
N VAL A 71 6.29 12.76 -2.23
CA VAL A 71 7.31 11.91 -2.88
C VAL A 71 6.66 10.87 -3.79
N ILE A 72 5.66 10.11 -3.30
CA ILE A 72 4.98 9.08 -4.11
C ILE A 72 4.33 9.68 -5.37
N ASN A 73 3.72 10.87 -5.26
CA ASN A 73 3.05 11.52 -6.38
C ASN A 73 4.03 12.11 -7.41
N GLN A 74 5.21 12.55 -6.99
CA GLN A 74 6.25 13.10 -7.86
C GLN A 74 6.97 12.02 -8.69
N HIS A 75 6.88 10.75 -8.28
CA HIS A 75 7.56 9.63 -8.94
C HIS A 75 6.57 8.59 -9.52
N PRO A 76 5.78 8.93 -10.54
CA PRO A 76 4.75 8.05 -11.11
C PRO A 76 5.31 6.80 -11.82
N ARG A 77 6.60 6.77 -12.13
CA ARG A 77 7.29 5.62 -12.75
C ARG A 77 7.94 4.67 -11.75
N THR A 78 7.97 5.04 -10.48
CA THR A 78 8.54 4.26 -9.39
C THR A 78 7.42 3.50 -8.70
N LEU A 79 7.57 2.19 -8.55
CA LEU A 79 6.65 1.40 -7.75
C LEU A 79 6.99 1.53 -6.28
N PHE A 80 6.06 2.05 -5.49
CA PHE A 80 6.14 2.09 -4.04
C PHE A 80 5.39 0.92 -3.43
N ILE A 81 6.06 0.18 -2.53
CA ILE A 81 5.46 -0.90 -1.74
C ILE A 81 5.56 -0.50 -0.27
N VAL A 82 4.42 -0.17 0.33
CA VAL A 82 4.32 0.22 1.73
C VAL A 82 3.90 -0.98 2.57
N PHE A 83 4.77 -1.37 3.51
CA PHE A 83 4.52 -2.41 4.47
C PHE A 83 3.80 -1.86 5.70
N MET A 84 2.71 -2.54 6.05
CA MET A 84 2.00 -2.33 7.30
C MET A 84 2.78 -2.94 8.47
N ALA A 85 2.88 -2.17 9.55
CA ALA A 85 3.41 -2.48 10.86
C ALA A 85 2.28 -2.85 11.84
N ILE A 86 1.36 -3.72 11.42
CA ILE A 86 0.42 -4.32 12.37
C ILE A 86 0.96 -5.68 12.80
N ALA A 87 1.34 -5.79 14.07
CA ALA A 87 1.70 -7.06 14.67
C ALA A 87 0.49 -8.01 14.73
N ASN A 88 0.74 -9.32 14.58
CA ASN A 88 -0.24 -10.39 14.79
C ASN A 88 -1.48 -10.36 13.89
N ILE A 89 -1.38 -9.78 12.69
CA ILE A 89 -2.42 -9.96 11.67
C ILE A 89 -1.86 -10.64 10.44
N HIS A 90 -2.36 -11.85 10.16
CA HIS A 90 -2.17 -12.54 8.90
C HIS A 90 -2.94 -11.78 7.80
N PHE A 91 -2.23 -10.89 7.11
CA PHE A 91 -2.68 -10.29 5.86
C PHE A 91 -1.63 -10.60 4.80
N ASP A 92 -1.72 -11.79 4.22
CA ASP A 92 -0.75 -12.27 3.21
C ASP A 92 -1.09 -11.76 1.79
N GLU A 93 -1.99 -10.79 1.72
CA GLU A 93 -2.47 -10.15 0.50
C GLU A 93 -1.78 -8.81 0.27
N TYR A 94 -2.00 -8.26 -0.92
CA TYR A 94 -1.58 -6.92 -1.30
C TYR A 94 -2.68 -6.19 -2.05
N LEU A 95 -2.68 -4.87 -1.91
CA LEU A 95 -3.67 -3.96 -2.47
C LEU A 95 -2.97 -2.88 -3.27
N LEU A 96 -3.26 -2.81 -4.57
CA LEU A 96 -2.84 -1.69 -5.40
C LEU A 96 -3.78 -0.52 -5.14
N VAL A 97 -3.34 0.47 -4.37
CA VAL A 97 -4.19 1.61 -3.99
C VAL A 97 -4.07 2.78 -4.96
N ARG A 98 -2.96 2.85 -5.70
CA ARG A 98 -2.77 3.69 -6.90
C ARG A 98 -1.92 2.92 -7.90
N LYS A 99 -1.83 3.38 -9.16
CA LYS A 99 -1.09 2.69 -10.23
C LYS A 99 0.37 2.38 -9.87
N ASN A 100 1.01 3.21 -9.04
CA ASN A 100 2.39 3.09 -8.62
C ASN A 100 2.55 2.84 -7.10
N LEU A 101 1.48 2.44 -6.40
CA LEU A 101 1.50 2.29 -4.94
C LEU A 101 0.73 1.05 -4.49
N LEU A 102 1.45 0.14 -3.87
CA LEU A 102 0.96 -1.07 -3.23
C LEU A 102 1.04 -0.95 -1.72
N ILE A 103 0.05 -1.52 -1.04
CA ILE A 103 0.07 -1.75 0.41
C ILE A 103 0.04 -3.26 0.64
N SER A 104 0.91 -3.76 1.52
CA SER A 104 0.90 -5.14 1.96
C SER A 104 1.40 -5.24 3.40
N SER A 105 1.34 -6.43 4.00
CA SER A 105 2.03 -6.69 5.26
C SER A 105 3.47 -7.13 5.00
N LYS A 106 4.29 -7.19 6.05
CA LYS A 106 5.63 -7.78 5.98
C LYS A 106 5.61 -9.31 5.78
N SER A 107 4.45 -9.97 5.89
CA SER A 107 4.30 -11.41 5.64
C SER A 107 4.03 -11.76 4.18
N ILE A 108 4.11 -10.78 3.27
CA ILE A 108 4.00 -11.05 1.83
C ILE A 108 4.98 -12.16 1.41
N LYS A 109 4.45 -13.15 0.69
CA LYS A 109 5.25 -14.29 0.26
C LYS A 109 6.19 -13.89 -0.90
N PRO A 110 7.40 -14.48 -1.00
CA PRO A 110 8.31 -14.22 -2.10
C PRO A 110 7.68 -14.44 -3.48
N GLU A 111 6.81 -15.44 -3.64
CA GLU A 111 6.13 -15.73 -4.90
C GLU A 111 5.15 -14.61 -5.29
N SER A 112 4.51 -13.99 -4.31
CA SER A 112 3.66 -12.81 -4.53
C SER A 112 4.49 -11.61 -4.97
N LEU A 113 5.67 -11.40 -4.37
CA LEU A 113 6.60 -10.36 -4.80
C LEU A 113 7.14 -10.63 -6.21
N ASP A 114 7.42 -11.89 -6.58
CA ASP A 114 7.87 -12.24 -7.93
C ASP A 114 6.81 -11.88 -8.98
N ASN A 115 5.53 -12.13 -8.70
CA ASN A 115 4.43 -11.74 -9.60
C ASN A 115 4.29 -10.21 -9.74
N ILE A 116 4.60 -9.45 -8.69
CA ILE A 116 4.52 -7.98 -8.70
C ILE A 116 5.73 -7.37 -9.39
N LEU A 117 6.92 -7.92 -9.12
CA LEU A 117 8.20 -7.33 -9.46
C LEU A 117 8.83 -7.94 -10.71
N GLY A 118 8.29 -9.02 -11.26
CA GLY A 118 8.85 -9.72 -12.42
C GLY A 118 9.23 -8.78 -13.56
N ASP A 119 8.31 -7.89 -13.96
CA ASP A 119 8.55 -6.91 -15.01
C ASP A 119 9.56 -5.83 -14.58
N TYR A 120 9.50 -5.39 -13.32
CA TYR A 120 10.37 -4.34 -12.75
C TYR A 120 11.82 -4.81 -12.56
N LEU A 121 12.03 -6.12 -12.39
CA LEU A 121 13.34 -6.74 -12.19
C LEU A 121 13.91 -7.32 -13.51
N SER A 122 13.07 -7.45 -14.55
CA SER A 122 13.52 -7.89 -15.86
C SER A 122 14.46 -6.86 -16.50
N LYS A 123 15.57 -7.33 -17.09
CA LYS A 123 16.61 -6.47 -17.69
C LYS A 123 16.21 -5.89 -19.06
N GLU A 124 15.11 -6.36 -19.65
CA GLU A 124 14.64 -5.84 -20.92
C GLU A 124 13.90 -4.52 -20.69
N LYS A 125 14.43 -3.43 -21.26
CA LYS A 125 13.88 -2.06 -21.22
C LYS A 125 12.53 -1.94 -21.97
N LYS A 126 11.53 -2.75 -21.62
CA LYS A 126 10.19 -2.66 -22.21
C LYS A 126 9.23 -2.05 -21.21
N SER A 127 8.98 -0.75 -21.40
CA SER A 127 7.93 0.03 -20.75
C SER A 127 7.94 0.08 -19.21
N VAL A 128 7.23 1.05 -18.63
CA VAL A 128 6.96 1.09 -17.19
C VAL A 128 6.26 -0.22 -16.82
N GLY A 129 6.80 -1.00 -15.89
CA GLY A 129 6.22 -2.28 -15.49
C GLY A 129 4.73 -2.10 -15.15
N THR A 130 3.85 -2.76 -15.90
CA THR A 130 2.41 -2.62 -15.67
C THR A 130 1.97 -3.70 -14.71
N ILE A 131 1.60 -3.33 -13.49
CA ILE A 131 0.98 -4.28 -12.57
C ILE A 131 -0.41 -4.60 -13.12
N ASN A 132 -0.62 -5.83 -13.58
CA ASN A 132 -1.93 -6.31 -14.02
C ASN A 132 -2.82 -6.67 -12.82
N LEU A 133 -3.04 -5.70 -11.92
CA LEU A 133 -3.89 -5.82 -10.74
C LEU A 133 -4.92 -4.68 -10.76
N PRO A 134 -6.20 -4.95 -10.47
CA PRO A 134 -7.18 -3.89 -10.32
C PRO A 134 -6.80 -2.97 -9.16
N THR A 135 -6.83 -1.66 -9.40
CA THR A 135 -6.67 -0.68 -8.33
C THR A 135 -7.87 -0.75 -7.39
N LEU A 136 -7.62 -0.80 -6.08
CA LEU A 136 -8.62 -0.77 -5.02
C LEU A 136 -9.53 0.46 -5.23
N SER A 137 -10.81 0.18 -5.42
CA SER A 137 -11.81 1.21 -5.63
C SER A 137 -13.12 0.86 -4.94
N LEU A 138 -13.73 1.86 -4.31
CA LEU A 138 -15.04 1.74 -3.67
C LEU A 138 -16.09 2.50 -4.47
N SER A 139 -17.33 2.05 -4.45
CA SER A 139 -18.44 2.88 -4.91
C SER A 139 -18.68 4.04 -3.93
N ARG A 140 -19.45 5.05 -4.35
CA ARG A 140 -19.88 6.15 -3.46
C ARG A 140 -20.57 5.62 -2.20
N THR A 141 -21.46 4.65 -2.35
CA THR A 141 -22.18 4.02 -1.23
C THR A 141 -21.23 3.25 -0.31
N GLU A 142 -20.30 2.47 -0.86
CA GLU A 142 -19.30 1.76 -0.07
C GLU A 142 -18.37 2.70 0.68
N SER A 143 -17.94 3.80 0.05
CA SER A 143 -17.08 4.81 0.68
C SER A 143 -17.80 5.52 1.83
N SER A 144 -19.04 5.98 1.60
CA SER A 144 -19.87 6.62 2.64
C SER A 144 -20.11 5.66 3.80
N MET A 145 -20.52 4.43 3.51
CA MET A 145 -20.71 3.39 4.52
C MET A 145 -19.44 3.10 5.29
N LEU A 146 -18.31 2.97 4.60
CA LEU A 146 -17.04 2.71 5.25
C LEU A 146 -16.71 3.82 6.24
N LYS A 147 -16.91 5.10 5.89
CA LYS A 147 -16.71 6.23 6.83
C LYS A 147 -17.57 6.09 8.10
N MET A 148 -18.87 5.81 7.96
CA MET A 148 -19.76 5.58 9.11
C MET A 148 -19.36 4.35 9.94
N TRP A 149 -18.97 3.26 9.26
CA TRP A 149 -18.53 2.05 9.94
C TRP A 149 -17.22 2.29 10.70
N MET A 150 -16.33 3.10 10.12
CA MET A 150 -15.07 3.52 10.70
C MET A 150 -15.27 4.44 11.91
N SER A 151 -16.31 5.28 11.90
CA SER A 151 -16.69 6.10 13.07
C SER A 151 -17.41 5.32 14.19
N GLY A 152 -17.44 3.99 14.10
CA GLY A 152 -17.99 3.12 15.14
C GLY A 152 -19.49 2.86 15.04
N GLN A 153 -20.17 3.35 14.00
CA GLN A 153 -21.61 3.12 13.85
C GLN A 153 -21.93 1.65 13.58
N ASP A 154 -22.99 1.16 14.23
CA ASP A 154 -23.51 -0.19 14.01
C ASP A 154 -24.37 -0.27 12.73
N THR A 155 -24.77 -1.50 12.37
CA THR A 155 -25.53 -1.75 11.13
C THR A 155 -26.87 -1.01 11.09
N ILE A 156 -27.57 -0.85 12.22
CA ILE A 156 -28.87 -0.19 12.29
C ILE A 156 -28.69 1.31 12.11
N GLN A 157 -27.72 1.90 12.81
CA GLN A 157 -27.39 3.32 12.69
C GLN A 157 -27.06 3.73 11.26
N ILE A 158 -26.19 2.98 10.55
CA ILE A 158 -25.91 3.31 9.14
C ILE A 158 -27.12 3.01 8.24
N SER A 159 -27.94 1.99 8.58
CA SER A 159 -29.17 1.68 7.84
C SER A 159 -30.11 2.89 7.82
N ASP A 160 -30.34 3.46 9.00
CA ASP A 160 -31.23 4.61 9.20
C ASP A 160 -30.64 5.87 8.55
N GLN A 161 -29.35 6.14 8.77
CA GLN A 161 -28.68 7.33 8.23
C GLN A 161 -28.57 7.31 6.70
N MET A 162 -28.39 6.13 6.09
CA MET A 162 -28.33 5.98 4.63
C MET A 162 -29.70 5.76 3.98
N ASN A 163 -30.77 5.60 4.77
CA ASN A 163 -32.11 5.22 4.31
C ASN A 163 -32.10 3.96 3.40
N ILE A 164 -31.40 2.91 3.84
CA ILE A 164 -31.36 1.60 3.16
C ILE A 164 -31.72 0.49 4.16
N LYS A 165 -31.95 -0.74 3.68
CA LYS A 165 -32.23 -1.89 4.56
C LYS A 165 -30.94 -2.39 5.24
N ALA A 166 -31.04 -2.86 6.48
CA ALA A 166 -29.90 -3.43 7.22
C ALA A 166 -29.22 -4.59 6.46
N LYS A 167 -29.98 -5.39 5.71
CA LYS A 167 -29.42 -6.44 4.83
C LYS A 167 -28.52 -5.87 3.73
N THR A 168 -28.86 -4.69 3.20
CA THR A 168 -28.07 -3.98 2.19
C THR A 168 -26.78 -3.46 2.81
N VAL A 169 -26.83 -2.98 4.06
CA VAL A 169 -25.63 -2.61 4.84
C VAL A 169 -24.67 -3.80 4.96
N SER A 170 -25.17 -4.96 5.37
CA SER A 170 -24.37 -6.19 5.47
C SER A 170 -23.76 -6.62 4.13
N SER A 171 -24.51 -6.45 3.04
CA SER A 171 -24.02 -6.74 1.67
C SER A 171 -22.84 -5.84 1.29
N HIS A 172 -22.96 -4.53 1.49
CA HIS A 172 -21.87 -3.58 1.22
C HIS A 172 -20.65 -3.82 2.13
N LYS A 173 -20.82 -4.16 3.41
CA LYS A 173 -19.72 -4.61 4.28
C LYS A 173 -19.01 -5.83 3.68
N GLY A 174 -19.76 -6.78 3.14
CA GLY A 174 -19.22 -7.94 2.43
C GLY A 174 -18.42 -7.57 1.17
N ASN A 175 -18.90 -6.61 0.39
CA ASN A 175 -18.19 -6.12 -0.79
C ASN A 175 -16.89 -5.40 -0.44
N ILE A 176 -16.90 -4.55 0.60
CA ILE A 176 -15.70 -3.89 1.11
C ILE A 176 -14.66 -4.93 1.56
N LYS A 177 -15.09 -5.95 2.34
CA LYS A 177 -14.22 -7.06 2.77
C LYS A 177 -13.59 -7.78 1.58
N ARG A 178 -14.36 -8.07 0.53
CA ARG A 178 -13.87 -8.71 -0.70
C ARG A 178 -12.85 -7.85 -1.44
N LYS A 179 -13.10 -6.54 -1.53
CA LYS A 179 -12.21 -5.58 -2.22
C LYS A 179 -10.89 -5.35 -1.48
N ILE A 180 -10.93 -5.26 -0.15
CA ILE A 180 -9.74 -5.14 0.72
C ILE A 180 -9.11 -6.52 0.98
N LYS A 181 -9.76 -7.60 0.56
CA LYS A 181 -9.30 -8.99 0.69
C LYS A 181 -9.07 -9.44 2.14
N THR A 182 -9.95 -9.03 3.04
CA THR A 182 -9.87 -9.46 4.44
C THR A 182 -11.22 -9.40 5.14
N HIS A 183 -11.43 -10.31 6.10
CA HIS A 183 -12.56 -10.29 7.01
C HIS A 183 -12.26 -9.55 8.32
N ASN A 184 -10.98 -9.28 8.59
CA ASN A 184 -10.53 -8.65 9.83
C ASN A 184 -10.80 -7.14 9.78
N LYS A 185 -11.67 -6.68 10.69
CA LYS A 185 -12.04 -5.26 10.79
C LYS A 185 -10.82 -4.37 11.03
N GLN A 186 -9.87 -4.79 11.85
CA GLN A 186 -8.67 -4.01 12.19
C GLN A 186 -7.78 -3.78 10.97
N VAL A 187 -7.64 -4.78 10.09
CA VAL A 187 -6.91 -4.61 8.82
C VAL A 187 -7.61 -3.60 7.94
N ILE A 188 -8.94 -3.67 7.83
CA ILE A 188 -9.72 -2.70 7.05
C ILE A 188 -9.50 -1.29 7.59
N TYR A 189 -9.58 -1.11 8.91
CA TYR A 189 -9.30 0.17 9.56
C TYR A 189 -7.93 0.72 9.19
N HIS A 190 -6.93 -0.13 9.32
CA HIS A 190 -5.56 0.25 9.11
C HIS A 190 -5.26 0.56 7.65
N VAL A 191 -5.76 -0.25 6.70
CA VAL A 191 -5.64 0.01 5.27
C VAL A 191 -6.24 1.37 4.91
N VAL A 192 -7.42 1.70 5.45
CA VAL A 192 -8.05 3.01 5.22
C VAL A 192 -7.15 4.13 5.73
N ARG A 193 -6.72 4.06 7.00
CA ARG A 193 -5.85 5.07 7.62
C ARG A 193 -4.53 5.24 6.89
N LEU A 194 -3.86 4.12 6.58
CA LEU A 194 -2.59 4.15 5.86
C LEU A 194 -2.79 4.75 4.47
N THR A 195 -3.85 4.37 3.75
CA THR A 195 -4.16 4.94 2.43
C THR A 195 -4.40 6.45 2.52
N ASP A 196 -5.01 6.96 3.59
CA ASP A 196 -5.19 8.41 3.80
C ASP A 196 -3.86 9.12 4.07
N ASN A 197 -2.88 8.45 4.69
CA ASN A 197 -1.55 9.01 4.94
C ASN A 197 -0.66 9.01 3.70
N VAL A 198 -0.72 7.97 2.86
CA VAL A 198 0.12 7.89 1.64
C VAL A 198 -0.57 8.41 0.38
N THR A 199 -1.87 8.70 0.42
CA THR A 199 -2.66 9.23 -0.71
C THR A 199 -3.75 10.20 -0.25
N THR A 200 -4.72 10.53 -1.11
CA THR A 200 -5.95 11.27 -0.75
C THR A 200 -7.10 10.37 -0.29
N GLY A 201 -6.78 9.13 0.11
CA GLY A 201 -7.73 8.10 0.54
C GLY A 201 -8.05 7.08 -0.54
N ILE A 202 -8.92 6.10 -0.23
CA ILE A 202 -9.28 5.06 -1.19
C ILE A 202 -10.02 5.69 -2.38
N PHE A 203 -9.64 5.30 -3.60
CA PHE A 203 -10.28 5.82 -4.81
C PHE A 203 -11.79 5.49 -4.81
N VAL A 204 -12.61 6.51 -5.06
CA VAL A 204 -14.07 6.37 -5.16
C VAL A 204 -14.46 6.40 -6.63
N ASN A 205 -15.03 5.29 -7.12
CA ASN A 205 -15.57 5.23 -8.46
C ASN A 205 -16.87 6.05 -8.53
N MET A 206 -16.85 7.09 -9.37
CA MET A 206 -17.95 8.03 -9.56
C MET A 206 -18.97 7.56 -10.60
N ARG A 207 -18.65 6.49 -11.34
CA ARG A 207 -19.56 5.85 -12.30
C ARG A 207 -20.69 5.13 -11.58
#